data_AF-A0A354Q9N3-F1
#
_entry.id   AF-A0A354Q9N3-F1
#
_cell.length_a   1.000
_cell.length_b   1.000
_cell.length_c   1.000
_cell.angle_alpha   90.00
_cell.angle_beta   90.00
_cell.angle_gamma   90.00
#
_symmetry.space_group_name_H-M   'P 1'
#
loop_
_entity.id
_entity.type
_entity.pdbx_description
1 polymer ?
#
loop_
_entity_poly.entity_id
_entity_poly.type
_entity_poly.pdbx_seq_one_letter_code
_entity_poly.pdbx_strand_id
1 'polypeptide(L)'
;CTANNLNFTNTELTRETAGQNFKNHIAENVYPGRGIVIGRNHENSWIVIYWIMGRSSNSRNRIFRHENGILLTEAADPSLVEDPALIIYNAMRDVDDCVVVTNGSQTDTICEGFMQGESFYDSL
;
A
#
# COMPACT_ATOMS: atom_id res chain seq x y z
N CYS A 1 36.70 6.44 -21.46
CA CYS A 1 36.25 6.60 -20.06
C CYS A 1 35.14 7.63 -19.99
N THR A 2 33.88 7.26 -20.24
CA THR A 2 32.70 8.17 -20.17
C THR A 2 31.42 7.37 -19.91
N ALA A 3 31.40 6.54 -18.85
CA ALA A 3 30.21 5.76 -18.46
C ALA A 3 29.55 6.20 -17.14
N ASN A 4 30.11 7.20 -16.42
CA ASN A 4 29.66 7.53 -15.07
C ASN A 4 28.77 8.79 -14.93
N ASN A 5 28.52 9.55 -16.00
CA ASN A 5 27.72 10.79 -15.91
C ASN A 5 26.21 10.62 -16.17
N LEU A 6 25.75 9.47 -16.68
CA LEU A 6 24.33 9.23 -16.98
C LEU A 6 23.54 8.64 -15.79
N ASN A 7 24.19 7.89 -14.90
CA ASN A 7 23.52 7.29 -13.73
C ASN A 7 23.30 8.29 -12.59
N PHE A 8 24.17 9.29 -12.46
CA PHE A 8 24.07 10.32 -11.43
C PHE A 8 22.86 11.23 -11.68
N THR A 9 22.64 11.65 -12.93
CA THR A 9 21.52 12.52 -13.33
C THR A 9 20.17 11.83 -13.18
N ASN A 10 20.07 10.53 -13.42
CA ASN A 10 18.81 9.80 -13.30
C ASN A 10 18.37 9.62 -11.84
N THR A 11 19.33 9.45 -10.93
CA THR A 11 19.05 9.32 -9.49
C THR A 11 18.59 10.65 -8.90
N GLU A 12 19.22 11.76 -9.30
CA GLU A 12 18.84 13.11 -8.86
C GLU A 12 17.45 13.49 -9.36
N LEU A 13 17.15 13.24 -10.64
CA LEU A 13 15.82 13.46 -11.22
C LEU A 13 14.74 12.62 -10.52
N THR A 14 15.04 11.36 -10.20
CA THR A 14 14.12 10.49 -9.46
C THR A 14 13.85 11.04 -8.06
N ARG A 15 14.88 11.54 -7.37
CA ARG A 15 14.73 12.16 -6.04
C ARG A 15 13.91 13.44 -6.10
N GLU A 16 14.14 14.28 -7.10
CA GLU A 16 13.35 15.50 -7.31
C GLU A 16 11.89 15.18 -7.59
N THR A 17 11.62 14.22 -8.48
CA THR A 17 10.26 13.75 -8.79
C THR A 17 9.57 13.18 -7.55
N ALA A 18 10.29 12.37 -6.75
CA ALA A 18 9.75 11.84 -5.50
C ALA A 18 9.44 12.95 -4.48
N GLY A 19 10.31 13.96 -4.37
CA GLY A 19 10.07 15.14 -3.53
C GLY A 19 8.84 15.92 -3.95
N GLN A 20 8.66 16.12 -5.27
CA GLN A 20 7.49 16.82 -5.81
C GLN A 20 6.20 16.02 -5.61
N ASN A 21 6.24 14.70 -5.80
CA ASN A 21 5.09 13.82 -5.56
C ASN A 21 4.69 13.83 -4.07
N PHE A 22 5.66 13.72 -3.16
CA PHE A 22 5.41 13.81 -1.72
C PHE A 22 4.75 15.15 -1.38
N LYS A 23 5.30 16.26 -1.88
CA LYS A 23 4.75 17.60 -1.63
C LYS A 23 3.31 17.70 -2.16
N ASN A 24 3.08 17.43 -3.43
CA ASN A 24 1.81 17.70 -4.10
C ASN A 24 0.70 16.73 -3.71
N HIS A 25 1.02 15.45 -3.53
CA HIS A 25 0.01 14.40 -3.36
C HIS A 25 -0.21 14.01 -1.91
N ILE A 26 0.73 14.31 -1.01
CA ILE A 26 0.66 13.93 0.40
C ILE A 26 0.69 15.16 1.32
N ALA A 27 1.73 15.99 1.26
CA ALA A 27 1.91 17.08 2.22
C ALA A 27 0.92 18.25 2.03
N GLU A 28 0.65 18.65 0.79
CA GLU A 28 -0.28 19.74 0.45
C GLU A 28 -1.70 19.24 0.14
N ASN A 29 -1.89 17.92 0.14
CA ASN A 29 -3.20 17.31 -0.05
C ASN A 29 -3.81 16.95 1.30
N VAL A 30 -4.85 17.67 1.72
CA VAL A 30 -5.56 17.39 2.98
C VAL A 30 -6.29 16.04 2.99
N TYR A 31 -6.46 15.41 1.82
CA TYR A 31 -7.10 14.11 1.68
C TYR A 31 -6.44 13.28 0.55
N PRO A 32 -5.28 12.64 0.78
CA PRO A 32 -4.66 11.72 -0.17
C PRO A 32 -5.46 10.42 -0.37
N GLY A 33 -6.44 10.13 0.48
CA GLY A 33 -7.20 8.89 0.42
C GLY A 33 -6.43 7.72 1.01
N ARG A 34 -6.49 6.56 0.35
CA ARG A 34 -5.66 5.40 0.71
C ARG A 34 -4.34 5.52 -0.02
N GLY A 35 -3.24 5.21 0.64
CA GLY A 35 -1.95 5.25 -0.02
C GLY A 35 -1.02 4.15 0.41
N ILE A 36 -0.09 3.85 -0.48
CA ILE A 36 0.95 2.85 -0.37
C ILE A 36 2.27 3.55 -0.74
N VAL A 37 3.28 3.41 0.10
CA VAL A 37 4.66 3.78 -0.22
C VAL A 37 5.52 2.54 -0.01
N ILE A 38 6.29 2.19 -1.05
CA ILE A 38 7.21 1.05 -1.03
C ILE A 38 8.58 1.56 -1.41
N GLY A 39 9.60 1.14 -0.66
CA GLY A 39 10.97 1.52 -0.94
C GLY A 39 11.96 0.74 -0.10
N ARG A 40 13.21 1.20 -0.09
CA ARG A 40 14.27 0.66 0.76
C ARG A 40 14.87 1.74 1.64
N ASN A 41 15.26 1.38 2.86
CA ASN A 41 16.02 2.27 3.75
C ASN A 41 17.51 2.27 3.40
N HIS A 42 18.31 3.01 4.18
CA HIS A 42 19.77 3.08 4.02
C HIS A 42 20.49 1.74 4.23
N GLU A 43 19.85 0.79 4.92
CA GLU A 43 20.35 -0.57 5.16
C GLU A 43 19.88 -1.58 4.09
N ASN A 44 19.25 -1.08 3.01
CA ASN A 44 18.70 -1.88 1.91
C ASN A 44 17.54 -2.82 2.31
N SER A 45 16.93 -2.60 3.49
CA SER A 45 15.72 -3.30 3.93
C SER A 45 14.49 -2.74 3.23
N TRP A 46 13.57 -3.61 2.82
CA TRP A 46 12.27 -3.20 2.28
C TRP A 46 11.43 -2.50 3.36
N ILE A 47 10.80 -1.39 2.99
CA ILE A 47 9.82 -0.67 3.80
C ILE A 47 8.53 -0.56 3.00
N VAL A 48 7.43 -0.93 3.65
CA VAL A 48 6.07 -0.74 3.15
C VAL A 48 5.33 0.15 4.16
N ILE A 49 4.74 1.23 3.68
CA ILE A 49 3.88 2.12 4.46
C ILE A 49 2.51 2.12 3.81
N TYR A 50 1.47 1.88 4.59
CA TYR A 50 0.08 1.95 4.16
C TYR A 50 -0.74 2.83 5.10
N TRP A 51 -1.69 3.55 4.55
CA TRP A 51 -2.66 4.30 5.34
C TRP A 51 -4.04 4.29 4.70
N ILE A 52 -5.04 4.48 5.56
CA ILE A 52 -6.44 4.65 5.18
C ILE A 52 -6.92 6.04 5.57
N MET A 53 -7.84 6.57 4.77
CA MET A 53 -8.65 7.73 5.10
C MET A 53 -10.10 7.47 4.69
N GLY A 54 -11.04 8.20 5.29
CA GLY A 54 -12.47 8.12 4.97
C GLY A 54 -13.11 9.51 4.83
N ARG A 55 -14.06 9.66 3.90
CA ARG A 55 -14.87 10.89 3.72
C ARG A 55 -16.29 10.72 4.23
N SER A 56 -16.91 9.58 3.97
CA SER A 56 -18.24 9.23 4.47
C SER A 56 -18.16 8.63 5.88
N SER A 57 -19.29 8.61 6.59
CA SER A 57 -19.39 7.92 7.87
C SER A 57 -18.98 6.45 7.76
N ASN A 58 -19.49 5.73 6.74
CA ASN A 58 -19.12 4.35 6.47
C ASN A 58 -17.59 4.18 6.24
N SER A 59 -16.97 5.00 5.36
CA SER A 59 -15.52 4.89 5.08
C SER A 59 -14.59 5.32 6.22
N ARG A 60 -15.11 6.09 7.19
CA ARG A 60 -14.40 6.45 8.42
C ARG A 60 -14.58 5.40 9.53
N ASN A 61 -15.60 4.55 9.43
CA ASN A 61 -15.92 3.53 10.41
C ASN A 61 -15.00 2.31 10.26
N ARG A 62 -13.69 2.50 10.33
CA ARG A 62 -12.73 1.41 10.22
C ARG A 62 -11.43 1.69 10.96
N ILE A 63 -10.90 0.63 11.55
CA ILE A 63 -9.60 0.59 12.23
C ILE A 63 -8.77 -0.54 11.63
N PHE A 64 -7.47 -0.50 11.88
CA PHE A 64 -6.61 -1.62 11.57
C PHE A 64 -6.60 -2.64 12.69
N ARG A 65 -6.67 -3.92 12.32
CA ARG A 65 -6.31 -5.04 13.18
C ARG A 65 -5.18 -5.81 12.53
N HIS A 66 -4.23 -6.23 13.34
CA HIS A 66 -3.10 -7.03 12.89
C HIS A 66 -3.04 -8.34 13.68
N GLU A 67 -3.02 -9.46 12.97
CA GLU A 67 -2.95 -10.79 13.55
C GLU A 67 -2.33 -11.77 12.54
N ASN A 68 -1.40 -12.62 12.98
CA ASN A 68 -0.83 -13.72 12.17
C ASN A 68 -0.34 -13.32 10.77
N GLY A 69 0.36 -12.20 10.64
CA GLY A 69 0.89 -11.72 9.34
C GLY A 69 -0.18 -11.12 8.43
N ILE A 70 -1.37 -10.81 8.96
CA ILE A 70 -2.46 -10.17 8.23
C ILE A 70 -2.75 -8.82 8.88
N LEU A 71 -2.66 -7.76 8.09
CA LEU A 71 -3.20 -6.45 8.44
C LEU A 71 -4.55 -6.31 7.72
N LEU A 72 -5.65 -6.25 8.47
CA LEU A 72 -6.98 -6.08 7.92
C LEU A 72 -7.62 -4.78 8.40
N THR A 73 -8.59 -4.28 7.64
CA THR A 73 -9.51 -3.26 8.12
C THR A 73 -10.75 -3.92 8.72
N GLU A 74 -11.14 -3.48 9.91
CA GLU A 74 -12.39 -3.91 10.55
C GLU A 74 -13.21 -2.69 10.97
N ALA A 75 -14.52 -2.88 11.13
CA ALA A 75 -15.41 -1.81 11.54
C ALA A 75 -15.08 -1.34 12.96
N ALA A 76 -14.96 -0.03 13.16
CA ALA A 76 -14.75 0.52 14.50
C ALA A 76 -16.00 0.33 15.37
N ASP A 77 -17.18 0.51 14.76
CA ASP A 77 -18.48 0.17 15.30
C ASP A 77 -19.24 -0.71 14.29
N PRO A 78 -19.37 -2.02 14.53
CA PRO A 78 -20.08 -2.93 13.63
C PRO A 78 -21.54 -2.55 13.37
N SER A 79 -22.19 -1.81 14.28
CA SER A 79 -23.58 -1.38 14.12
C SER A 79 -23.78 -0.23 13.13
N LEU A 80 -22.71 0.48 12.78
CA LEU A 80 -22.72 1.61 11.85
C LEU A 80 -22.25 1.23 10.43
N VAL A 81 -22.09 -0.07 10.15
CA VAL A 81 -21.68 -0.56 8.83
C VAL A 81 -22.85 -0.44 7.86
N GLU A 82 -22.63 0.27 6.76
CA GLU A 82 -23.53 0.29 5.61
C GLU A 82 -23.08 -0.78 4.60
N ASP A 83 -22.33 -0.39 3.56
CA ASP A 83 -21.71 -1.32 2.62
C ASP A 83 -20.29 -1.71 3.09
N PRO A 84 -20.04 -2.99 3.44
CA PRO A 84 -18.74 -3.43 3.93
C PRO A 84 -17.67 -3.53 2.85
N ALA A 85 -18.04 -3.60 1.56
CA ALA A 85 -17.14 -3.99 0.47
C ALA A 85 -15.92 -3.06 0.32
N LEU A 86 -16.06 -1.80 0.69
CA LEU A 86 -15.00 -0.79 0.59
C LEU A 86 -14.28 -0.52 1.91
N ILE A 87 -14.68 -1.17 3.01
CA ILE A 87 -14.19 -0.85 4.37
C ILE A 87 -13.71 -2.06 5.16
N ILE A 88 -14.06 -3.29 4.75
CA ILE A 88 -13.60 -4.54 5.37
C ILE A 88 -12.83 -5.35 4.33
N TYR A 89 -11.51 -5.41 4.46
CA TYR A 89 -10.62 -6.18 3.57
C TYR A 89 -9.26 -6.40 4.23
N ASN A 90 -8.52 -7.40 3.75
CA ASN A 90 -7.12 -7.56 4.10
C ASN A 90 -6.30 -6.48 3.37
N ALA A 91 -5.68 -5.55 4.10
CA ALA A 91 -4.84 -4.50 3.55
C ALA A 91 -3.42 -4.99 3.26
N MET A 92 -2.89 -5.88 4.11
CA MET A 92 -1.63 -6.59 3.89
C MET A 92 -1.71 -8.04 4.32
N ARG A 93 -0.97 -8.90 3.62
CA ARG A 93 -0.79 -10.30 3.98
C ARG A 93 0.63 -10.77 3.67
N ASP A 94 1.19 -11.53 4.60
CA ASP A 94 2.41 -12.29 4.38
C ASP A 94 2.09 -13.51 3.48
N VAL A 95 2.90 -13.74 2.45
CA VAL A 95 2.85 -14.91 1.58
C VAL A 95 4.29 -15.37 1.33
N ASP A 96 4.67 -16.50 1.92
CA ASP A 96 6.03 -17.04 1.92
C ASP A 96 7.10 -15.98 2.29
N ASP A 97 7.91 -15.54 1.33
CA ASP A 97 8.98 -14.54 1.49
C ASP A 97 8.56 -13.12 1.06
N CYS A 98 7.28 -12.93 0.75
CA CYS A 98 6.71 -11.70 0.22
C CYS A 98 5.62 -11.13 1.14
N VAL A 99 5.38 -9.83 1.01
CA VAL A 99 4.22 -9.14 1.60
C VAL A 99 3.39 -8.54 0.47
N VAL A 100 2.12 -8.90 0.40
CA VAL A 100 1.15 -8.32 -0.53
C VAL A 100 0.45 -7.16 0.16
N VAL A 101 0.39 -5.99 -0.49
CA VAL A 101 -0.32 -4.81 0.01
C VAL A 101 -1.22 -4.24 -1.08
N THR A 102 -2.50 -4.04 -0.79
CA THR A 102 -3.46 -3.41 -1.73
C THR A 102 -4.42 -2.46 -1.00
N ASN A 103 -5.31 -1.81 -1.76
CA ASN A 103 -6.29 -0.87 -1.22
C ASN A 103 -7.71 -1.45 -1.08
N GLY A 104 -7.88 -2.77 -1.22
CA GLY A 104 -9.17 -3.43 -1.19
C GLY A 104 -9.07 -4.96 -1.11
N SER A 105 -10.11 -5.64 -1.57
CA SER A 105 -10.20 -7.11 -1.56
C SER A 105 -9.21 -7.80 -2.50
N GLN A 106 -8.52 -7.05 -3.38
CA GLN A 106 -7.56 -7.64 -4.33
C GLN A 106 -6.38 -8.30 -3.61
N THR A 107 -6.08 -7.92 -2.36
CA THR A 107 -5.04 -8.57 -1.55
C THR A 107 -5.26 -10.08 -1.50
N ASP A 108 -6.49 -10.53 -1.30
CA ASP A 108 -6.78 -11.96 -1.19
C ASP A 108 -6.67 -12.66 -2.54
N THR A 109 -7.16 -12.04 -3.62
CA THR A 109 -7.02 -12.56 -4.99
C THR A 109 -5.53 -12.77 -5.36
N ILE A 110 -4.68 -11.77 -5.07
CA ILE A 110 -3.25 -11.86 -5.34
C ILE A 110 -2.58 -12.94 -4.48
N CYS A 111 -2.92 -13.02 -3.20
CA CYS A 111 -2.38 -14.05 -2.31
C CYS A 111 -2.76 -15.46 -2.76
N GLU A 112 -4.02 -15.66 -3.19
CA GLU A 112 -4.52 -16.94 -3.68
C GLU A 112 -3.79 -17.37 -4.96
N GLY A 113 -3.55 -16.45 -5.89
CA GLY A 113 -2.77 -16.73 -7.10
C GLY A 113 -1.33 -17.12 -6.78
N PHE A 114 -0.67 -16.39 -5.87
CA PHE A 114 0.68 -16.75 -5.41
C PHE A 114 0.74 -18.13 -4.75
N MET A 115 -0.24 -18.48 -3.90
CA MET A 115 -0.34 -19.81 -3.30
C MET A 115 -0.57 -20.92 -4.33
N GLN A 116 -1.11 -20.59 -5.51
CA GLN A 116 -1.30 -21.50 -6.64
C GLN A 116 -0.07 -21.55 -7.58
N GLY A 117 0.97 -20.77 -7.30
CA GLY A 117 2.17 -20.68 -8.13
C GLY A 117 2.00 -19.81 -9.38
N GLU A 118 0.98 -18.96 -9.41
CA GLU A 118 0.77 -17.99 -10.49
C GLU A 118 1.77 -16.83 -10.40
N SER A 119 1.98 -16.16 -11.53
CA SER A 119 2.78 -14.94 -11.55
C SER A 119 1.96 -13.74 -11.06
N PHE A 120 2.64 -12.69 -10.60
CA PHE A 120 1.96 -11.43 -10.21
C PHE A 120 1.05 -10.87 -11.31
N TYR A 121 1.44 -11.00 -12.58
CA TYR A 121 0.62 -10.52 -13.69
C TYR A 121 -0.65 -11.33 -13.89
N ASP A 122 -0.62 -12.62 -13.58
CA ASP A 122 -1.77 -13.52 -13.74
C ASP A 122 -2.76 -13.35 -12.59
N SER A 123 -2.29 -12.92 -11.41
CA SER A 123 -3.10 -12.74 -10.20
C SER A 123 -3.70 -11.33 -10.02
N LEU A 124 -3.53 -10.42 -11.01
CA LEU A 124 -4.04 -9.03 -10.99
C LEU A 124 -5.50 -8.89 -11.49
#